data_AF-A0A3M7FSX5-F1
#
_entry.id   AF-A0A3M7FSX5-F1
#
_cell.length_a   1.000
_cell.length_b   1.000
_cell.length_c   1.000
_cell.angle_alpha   90.00
_cell.angle_beta   90.00
_cell.angle_gamma   90.00
#
_symmetry.space_group_name_H-M   'P 1'
#
loop_
_entity.id
_entity.type
_entity.pdbx_description
1 polymer ?
#
loop_
_entity_poly.entity_id
_entity_poly.type
_entity_poly.pdbx_seq_one_letter_code
_entity_poly.pdbx_strand_id
1 'polypeptide(L)'
;MASLFSFLNRLLPFATPGTPLVQDLAHLAALCGVLYYGPQLQEWCQRRPPQEQDTGEEPDGLQPEQREAGAEEVEAEQQPVVENAPEEPRNVEPNQRRPPPPVVEDEAEEPEVGPAGGDAQAGPASTPAHRNVGAKKAKSLARRDQRRAYHEFQRAQGDAQRAREAEGAEAREAAQNAEKERRKAAEAKLEERRAKEREEKKERERKLRDEDAKRRELVVSLVREQLDEERMCDLFKVAKMVGGDVDEEWIEVILKASGMLGRKGNTMTMITGMGWAVRVTREDMDRTYHAAIEQEARDSEGRISYEALGSMLENVLKEHTTNVTG
;
A
#
# COMPACT_ATOMS: atom_id res chain seq x y z
N MET A 1 18.81 13.20 10.03
CA MET A 1 19.10 12.51 8.76
C MET A 1 18.49 13.23 7.54
N ALA A 2 17.26 13.77 7.61
CA ALA A 2 16.62 14.48 6.48
C ALA A 2 17.30 15.81 6.07
N SER A 3 17.98 16.49 6.99
CA SER A 3 18.65 17.78 6.74
C SER A 3 19.82 17.69 5.75
N LEU A 4 20.60 16.60 5.78
CA LEU A 4 21.71 16.38 4.85
C LEU A 4 21.23 16.13 3.40
N PHE A 5 20.09 15.46 3.23
CA PHE A 5 19.52 15.19 1.91
C PHE A 5 18.99 16.46 1.24
N SER A 6 18.42 17.40 2.00
CA SER A 6 17.96 18.69 1.48
C SER A 6 19.14 19.57 1.03
N PHE A 7 20.24 19.55 1.79
CA PHE A 7 21.44 20.32 1.45
C PHE A 7 22.15 19.78 0.19
N LEU A 8 22.20 18.45 0.03
CA LEU A 8 22.78 17.81 -1.16
C LEU A 8 21.94 18.05 -2.42
N ASN A 9 20.61 18.06 -2.32
CA ASN A 9 19.72 18.42 -3.43
C ASN A 9 19.86 19.88 -3.89
N ARG A 10 20.37 20.77 -3.03
CA ARG A 10 20.58 22.19 -3.36
C ARG A 10 21.93 22.48 -4.03
N LEU A 11 22.90 21.58 -3.88
CA LEU A 11 24.27 21.72 -4.40
C LEU A 11 24.48 21.06 -5.77
N LEU A 12 23.57 20.18 -6.21
CA LEU A 12 23.65 19.50 -7.50
C LEU A 12 22.45 19.88 -8.40
N PRO A 13 22.61 20.88 -9.29
CA PRO A 13 21.51 21.37 -10.13
C PRO A 13 21.07 20.43 -11.26
N PHE A 14 21.58 19.19 -11.30
CA PHE A 14 21.19 18.16 -12.27
C PHE A 14 20.22 17.11 -11.70
N ALA A 15 19.84 17.20 -10.42
CA ALA A 15 18.92 16.25 -9.80
C ALA A 15 17.46 16.67 -10.00
N THR A 16 16.86 16.25 -11.11
CA THR A 16 15.40 16.26 -11.28
C THR A 16 14.72 15.37 -10.24
N PRO A 17 13.51 15.72 -9.74
CA PRO A 17 12.85 15.08 -8.59
C PRO A 17 12.32 13.65 -8.82
N GLY A 18 12.76 12.97 -9.88
CA GLY A 18 12.27 11.65 -10.31
C GLY A 18 13.22 10.46 -10.08
N THR A 19 14.48 10.69 -9.73
CA THR A 19 15.43 9.62 -9.40
C THR A 19 15.78 9.69 -7.92
N PRO A 20 15.66 8.59 -7.15
CA PRO A 20 16.00 8.63 -5.73
C PRO A 20 17.51 8.85 -5.62
N LEU A 21 17.93 10.03 -5.17
CA LEU A 21 19.33 10.42 -4.92
C LEU A 21 20.13 9.36 -4.14
N VAL A 22 19.43 8.56 -3.34
CA VAL A 22 19.96 7.42 -2.59
C VAL A 22 20.50 6.33 -3.52
N GLN A 23 19.86 6.11 -4.67
CA GLN A 23 20.30 5.16 -5.68
C GLN A 23 21.63 5.61 -6.29
N ASP A 24 21.77 6.86 -6.72
CA ASP A 24 23.03 7.35 -7.29
C ASP A 24 24.16 7.39 -6.26
N LEU A 25 23.86 7.74 -5.00
CA LEU A 25 24.83 7.65 -3.91
C LEU A 25 25.22 6.20 -3.60
N ALA A 26 24.28 5.25 -3.65
CA ALA A 26 24.56 3.84 -3.47
C ALA A 26 25.37 3.27 -4.64
N HIS A 27 25.08 3.67 -5.87
CA HIS A 27 25.83 3.26 -7.07
C HIS A 27 27.23 3.86 -7.01
N LEU A 28 27.38 5.14 -6.66
CA LEU A 28 28.68 5.79 -6.48
C LEU A 28 29.48 5.13 -5.36
N ALA A 29 28.87 4.83 -4.22
CA ALA A 29 29.53 4.13 -3.12
C ALA A 29 29.95 2.70 -3.53
N ALA A 30 29.12 1.99 -4.28
CA ALA A 30 29.46 0.68 -4.82
C ALA A 30 30.62 0.75 -5.83
N LEU A 31 30.61 1.73 -6.73
CA LEU A 31 31.63 1.93 -7.76
C LEU A 31 32.96 2.37 -7.13
N CYS A 32 32.92 3.26 -6.15
CA CYS A 32 34.08 3.62 -5.32
C CYS A 32 34.60 2.42 -4.52
N GLY A 33 33.72 1.59 -3.98
CA GLY A 33 34.10 0.35 -3.29
C GLY A 33 34.81 -0.63 -4.24
N VAL A 34 34.25 -0.85 -5.44
CA VAL A 34 34.86 -1.70 -6.46
C VAL A 34 36.18 -1.14 -6.98
N LEU A 35 36.31 0.18 -7.15
CA LEU A 35 37.58 0.79 -7.57
C LEU A 35 38.64 0.79 -6.47
N TYR A 36 38.25 0.95 -5.20
CA TYR A 36 39.16 0.92 -4.07
C TYR A 36 39.68 -0.49 -3.78
N TYR A 37 38.78 -1.50 -3.83
CA TYR A 37 39.14 -2.90 -3.63
C TYR A 37 39.53 -3.64 -4.93
N GLY A 38 39.36 -3.01 -6.09
CA GLY A 38 39.63 -3.59 -7.41
C GLY A 38 41.06 -4.11 -7.58
N PRO A 39 42.11 -3.33 -7.23
CA PRO A 39 43.48 -3.82 -7.28
C PRO A 39 43.71 -5.03 -6.39
N GLN A 40 43.08 -5.06 -5.20
CA GLN A 40 43.20 -6.17 -4.24
C GLN A 40 42.44 -7.43 -4.70
N LEU A 41 41.27 -7.27 -5.33
CA LEU A 41 40.53 -8.38 -5.94
C LEU A 41 41.27 -8.95 -7.16
N GLN A 42 41.88 -8.09 -7.97
CA GLN A 42 42.66 -8.51 -9.13
C GLN A 42 43.89 -9.33 -8.71
N GLU A 43 44.62 -8.91 -7.68
CA GLU A 43 45.71 -9.70 -7.10
C GLU A 43 45.22 -11.02 -6.51
N TRP A 44 44.05 -11.04 -5.87
CA TRP A 44 43.47 -12.26 -5.30
C TRP A 44 43.02 -13.25 -6.39
N CYS A 45 42.43 -12.77 -7.48
CA CYS A 45 42.05 -13.58 -8.64
C CYS A 45 43.26 -14.09 -9.41
N GLN A 46 44.33 -13.30 -9.54
CA GLN A 46 45.58 -13.74 -10.17
C GLN A 46 46.38 -14.74 -9.31
N ARG A 47 46.20 -14.71 -7.98
CA ARG A 47 46.79 -15.67 -7.04
C ARG A 47 46.01 -16.98 -6.90
N ARG A 48 44.84 -17.10 -7.54
CA ARG A 48 44.20 -18.40 -7.71
C ARG A 48 44.94 -19.14 -8.83
N PRO A 49 45.68 -20.23 -8.55
CA PRO A 49 46.09 -21.11 -9.62
C PRO A 49 44.82 -21.59 -10.35
N PRO A 50 44.84 -21.76 -11.68
CA PRO A 50 43.76 -22.45 -12.37
C PRO A 50 43.66 -23.83 -11.73
N GLN A 51 42.64 -24.01 -10.91
CA GLN A 51 42.27 -25.31 -10.39
C GLN A 51 41.79 -26.08 -11.61
N GLU A 52 42.63 -27.02 -12.05
CA GLU A 52 42.33 -28.01 -13.08
C GLU A 52 40.92 -28.54 -12.85
N GLN A 53 40.00 -28.12 -13.71
CA GLN A 53 38.77 -28.86 -13.92
C GLN A 53 39.18 -30.09 -14.72
N ASP A 54 39.49 -31.16 -13.99
CA ASP A 54 39.37 -32.52 -14.48
C ASP A 54 37.87 -32.81 -14.69
N THR A 55 37.38 -32.40 -15.85
CA THR A 55 36.19 -32.97 -16.48
C THR A 55 36.63 -33.29 -17.89
N GLY A 56 36.92 -34.57 -18.12
CA GLY A 56 37.25 -35.08 -19.43
C GLY A 56 36.14 -34.83 -20.44
N GLU A 57 36.55 -34.35 -21.61
CA GLU A 57 36.01 -34.70 -22.92
C GLU A 57 36.98 -34.12 -23.98
N GLU A 58 37.70 -35.01 -24.68
CA GLU A 58 38.31 -34.73 -25.99
C GLU A 58 37.22 -34.78 -27.09
N PRO A 59 37.51 -34.51 -28.38
CA PRO A 59 37.98 -33.24 -28.95
C PRO A 59 37.13 -32.87 -30.18
N ASP A 60 36.96 -31.59 -30.53
CA ASP A 60 36.77 -31.27 -31.96
C ASP A 60 37.10 -29.81 -32.34
N GLY A 61 37.99 -29.69 -33.31
CA GLY A 61 37.76 -28.89 -34.51
C GLY A 61 37.66 -27.37 -34.45
N LEU A 62 38.80 -26.73 -34.78
CA LEU A 62 38.93 -25.58 -35.72
C LEU A 62 38.62 -24.15 -35.24
N GLN A 63 39.73 -23.44 -35.00
CA GLN A 63 40.08 -22.03 -35.33
C GLN A 63 39.27 -21.35 -36.47
N PRO A 64 39.14 -20.00 -36.49
CA PRO A 64 40.28 -19.12 -36.77
C PRO A 64 40.41 -17.77 -36.02
N GLU A 65 41.61 -17.24 -36.20
CA GLU A 65 42.25 -15.98 -35.78
C GLU A 65 41.61 -14.63 -36.22
N GLN A 66 42.25 -13.55 -35.73
CA GLN A 66 42.36 -12.14 -36.21
C GLN A 66 41.42 -11.14 -35.54
N ARG A 67 41.83 -10.21 -34.65
CA ARG A 67 42.88 -9.14 -34.60
C ARG A 67 42.44 -7.83 -35.28
N GLU A 68 42.66 -6.72 -34.54
CA GLU A 68 42.62 -5.27 -34.89
C GLU A 68 41.25 -4.58 -34.77
N ALA A 69 41.00 -3.54 -33.93
CA ALA A 69 41.63 -2.23 -33.66
C ALA A 69 41.15 -1.09 -34.59
N GLY A 70 40.64 0.01 -33.98
CA GLY A 70 40.29 1.31 -34.59
C GLY A 70 38.78 1.50 -34.81
N ALA A 71 38.04 2.37 -34.10
CA ALA A 71 38.07 3.84 -33.97
C ALA A 71 37.30 4.59 -35.09
N GLU A 72 36.60 5.67 -34.67
CA GLU A 72 35.80 6.66 -35.44
C GLU A 72 34.39 6.21 -35.88
N GLU A 73 33.34 7.02 -35.92
CA GLU A 73 32.97 8.36 -35.41
C GLU A 73 31.43 8.45 -35.65
N VAL A 74 30.71 9.08 -34.72
CA VAL A 74 29.62 10.08 -34.93
C VAL A 74 28.50 9.76 -35.93
N GLU A 75 27.22 9.81 -35.49
CA GLU A 75 26.28 10.90 -35.83
C GLU A 75 24.89 10.69 -35.17
N ALA A 76 24.25 11.80 -34.83
CA ALA A 76 23.06 11.95 -34.01
C ALA A 76 21.75 12.03 -34.82
N GLU A 77 20.60 11.78 -34.17
CA GLU A 77 19.27 12.42 -34.36
C GLU A 77 18.31 11.75 -33.33
N GLN A 78 17.64 12.35 -32.32
CA GLN A 78 16.77 13.55 -32.20
C GLN A 78 15.64 13.56 -33.25
N GLN A 79 14.32 13.59 -32.99
CA GLN A 79 13.40 13.72 -31.84
C GLN A 79 11.98 13.18 -32.29
N PRO A 80 10.81 13.82 -32.06
CA PRO A 80 9.79 13.50 -31.04
C PRO A 80 8.35 13.32 -31.60
N VAL A 81 7.35 12.90 -30.81
CA VAL A 81 5.95 13.37 -30.96
C VAL A 81 5.20 13.33 -29.61
N VAL A 82 4.54 14.45 -29.32
CA VAL A 82 3.63 14.78 -28.20
C VAL A 82 2.17 14.59 -28.69
N GLU A 83 1.23 14.21 -27.83
CA GLU A 83 -0.05 14.92 -27.56
C GLU A 83 -1.21 14.05 -27.02
N ASN A 84 -1.79 14.58 -25.94
CA ASN A 84 -3.21 14.61 -25.54
C ASN A 84 -3.97 13.34 -25.12
N ALA A 85 -4.34 13.35 -23.83
CA ALA A 85 -5.58 12.75 -23.31
C ALA A 85 -6.80 13.59 -23.81
N PRO A 86 -8.04 13.05 -23.90
CA PRO A 86 -8.82 12.79 -22.67
C PRO A 86 -9.89 11.65 -22.74
N GLU A 87 -10.50 11.40 -21.58
CA GLU A 87 -11.81 10.75 -21.30
C GLU A 87 -11.93 9.21 -21.21
N GLU A 88 -12.47 8.78 -20.07
CA GLU A 88 -12.93 7.41 -19.76
C GLU A 88 -14.02 6.95 -20.74
N PRO A 89 -14.18 5.63 -20.91
CA PRO A 89 -15.27 5.00 -20.16
C PRO A 89 -14.87 3.67 -19.53
N ARG A 90 -15.43 3.45 -18.33
CA ARG A 90 -15.62 2.16 -17.66
C ARG A 90 -15.76 1.03 -18.67
N ASN A 91 -14.82 0.07 -18.65
CA ASN A 91 -15.03 -1.23 -19.26
C ASN A 91 -15.04 -2.32 -18.19
N VAL A 92 -16.18 -3.00 -18.21
CA VAL A 92 -16.72 -3.99 -17.31
C VAL A 92 -15.80 -5.22 -17.20
N GLU A 93 -15.72 -5.81 -16.01
CA GLU A 93 -15.16 -7.15 -15.80
C GLU A 93 -15.62 -8.13 -16.88
N PRO A 94 -14.74 -8.98 -17.43
CA PRO A 94 -15.18 -10.10 -18.25
C PRO A 94 -15.89 -11.13 -17.36
N ASN A 95 -17.22 -11.07 -17.39
CA ASN A 95 -18.13 -12.08 -16.89
C ASN A 95 -17.80 -13.44 -17.52
N GLN A 96 -17.05 -14.29 -16.80
CA GLN A 96 -16.80 -15.67 -17.21
C GLN A 96 -18.11 -16.46 -17.06
N ARG A 97 -18.80 -16.61 -18.18
CA ARG A 97 -20.01 -17.42 -18.33
C ARG A 97 -19.71 -18.89 -18.00
N ARG A 98 -20.39 -19.40 -16.98
CA ARG A 98 -20.61 -20.82 -16.70
C ARG A 98 -21.32 -21.48 -17.90
N PRO A 99 -20.95 -22.70 -18.34
CA PRO A 99 -21.71 -23.41 -19.36
C PRO A 99 -23.11 -23.78 -18.85
N PRO A 100 -24.15 -23.76 -19.70
CA PRO A 100 -25.53 -24.04 -19.28
C PRO A 100 -25.74 -25.54 -18.99
N PRO A 101 -26.63 -25.88 -18.04
CA PRO A 101 -27.06 -27.26 -17.82
C PRO A 101 -27.93 -27.77 -18.98
N PRO A 102 -27.94 -29.09 -19.27
CA PRO A 102 -28.82 -29.66 -20.28
C PRO A 102 -30.29 -29.59 -19.83
N VAL A 103 -31.13 -29.04 -20.71
CA VAL A 103 -32.58 -29.03 -20.64
C VAL A 103 -33.09 -30.44 -21.01
N VAL A 104 -33.93 -31.02 -20.16
CA VAL A 104 -34.77 -32.17 -20.51
C VAL A 104 -36.20 -31.64 -20.52
N GLU A 105 -36.80 -31.57 -21.70
CA GLU A 105 -38.22 -31.26 -21.89
C GLU A 105 -39.03 -32.53 -21.60
N ASP A 106 -39.95 -32.40 -20.64
CA ASP A 106 -41.10 -33.29 -20.45
C ASP A 106 -42.14 -33.01 -21.54
N GLU A 107 -42.79 -34.06 -22.08
CA GLU A 107 -44.25 -34.25 -22.01
C GLU A 107 -44.75 -35.41 -22.90
N ALA A 108 -45.47 -36.34 -22.26
CA ALA A 108 -46.75 -36.95 -22.69
C ALA A 108 -47.08 -38.08 -21.68
N GLU A 109 -47.95 -37.83 -20.69
CA GLU A 109 -49.37 -38.27 -20.64
C GLU A 109 -49.53 -39.82 -20.66
N GLU A 110 -50.23 -40.52 -19.76
CA GLU A 110 -51.24 -40.19 -18.73
C GLU A 110 -51.51 -41.50 -17.87
N PRO A 111 -52.60 -41.71 -17.10
CA PRO A 111 -52.61 -41.72 -15.63
C PRO A 111 -52.99 -43.06 -14.92
N GLU A 112 -52.95 -42.99 -13.58
CA GLU A 112 -53.70 -43.73 -12.53
C GLU A 112 -54.03 -45.23 -12.66
N VAL A 113 -53.58 -46.01 -11.67
CA VAL A 113 -54.47 -46.92 -10.93
C VAL A 113 -54.03 -47.01 -9.46
N GLY A 114 -54.94 -46.67 -8.54
CA GLY A 114 -54.78 -46.83 -7.09
C GLY A 114 -54.91 -48.27 -6.57
N PRO A 115 -54.79 -48.49 -5.25
CA PRO A 115 -54.37 -49.75 -4.64
C PRO A 115 -55.54 -50.61 -4.13
N ALA A 116 -55.44 -51.94 -4.22
CA ALA A 116 -56.18 -52.86 -3.33
C ALA A 116 -55.70 -54.31 -3.43
N GLY A 117 -55.32 -54.86 -2.26
CA GLY A 117 -55.72 -56.21 -1.85
C GLY A 117 -54.77 -57.35 -2.17
N GLY A 118 -54.33 -58.05 -1.12
CA GLY A 118 -53.93 -59.44 -1.24
C GLY A 118 -52.88 -59.87 -0.23
N ASP A 119 -53.33 -60.20 0.98
CA ASP A 119 -52.60 -61.09 1.88
C ASP A 119 -52.05 -62.29 1.11
N ALA A 120 -50.73 -62.41 1.03
CA ALA A 120 -50.07 -63.62 0.58
C ALA A 120 -48.87 -63.88 1.48
N GLN A 121 -49.19 -64.58 2.56
CA GLN A 121 -48.29 -65.42 3.35
C GLN A 121 -47.06 -65.86 2.53
N ALA A 122 -45.87 -65.36 2.93
CA ALA A 122 -44.59 -65.73 2.34
C ALA A 122 -44.29 -67.20 2.65
N GLY A 123 -44.87 -68.11 1.86
CA GLY A 123 -44.44 -69.49 1.76
C GLY A 123 -43.07 -69.58 1.10
N PRO A 124 -42.33 -70.69 1.28
CA PRO A 124 -40.99 -70.85 0.73
C PRO A 124 -41.04 -70.64 -0.79
N ALA A 125 -40.18 -69.76 -1.29
CA ALA A 125 -40.07 -69.44 -2.70
C ALA A 125 -40.07 -70.74 -3.52
N SER A 126 -41.09 -70.89 -4.37
CA SER A 126 -41.20 -71.99 -5.33
C SER A 126 -39.90 -72.07 -6.10
N THR A 127 -39.09 -73.08 -5.81
CA THR A 127 -37.94 -73.42 -6.65
C THR A 127 -38.47 -73.71 -8.05
N PRO A 128 -37.85 -73.18 -9.11
CA PRO A 128 -38.37 -73.36 -10.45
C PRO A 128 -38.41 -74.85 -10.78
N ALA A 129 -39.61 -75.39 -10.97
CA ALA A 129 -39.81 -76.79 -11.33
C ALA A 129 -39.04 -77.09 -12.64
N HIS A 130 -38.09 -78.02 -12.57
CA HIS A 130 -37.31 -78.48 -13.71
C HIS A 130 -38.22 -79.19 -14.72
N ARG A 131 -38.79 -78.41 -15.63
CA ARG A 131 -39.48 -78.93 -16.83
C ARG A 131 -38.40 -79.40 -17.81
N ASN A 132 -38.54 -80.62 -18.34
CA ASN A 132 -37.67 -81.15 -19.39
C ASN A 132 -37.80 -80.30 -20.65
N VAL A 133 -36.94 -79.31 -20.77
CA VAL A 133 -36.83 -78.43 -21.94
C VAL A 133 -35.95 -79.09 -22.99
N GLY A 134 -36.36 -79.03 -24.27
CA GLY A 134 -35.55 -79.55 -25.37
C GLY A 134 -34.16 -78.90 -25.42
N ALA A 135 -33.17 -79.60 -25.97
CA ALA A 135 -31.74 -79.24 -25.91
C ALA A 135 -31.43 -77.79 -26.33
N LYS A 136 -32.13 -77.24 -27.33
CA LYS A 136 -31.97 -75.84 -27.76
C LYS A 136 -32.42 -74.83 -26.69
N LYS A 137 -33.54 -75.12 -26.03
CA LYS A 137 -34.09 -74.26 -24.96
C LYS A 137 -33.27 -74.37 -23.69
N ALA A 138 -32.75 -75.56 -23.36
CA ALA A 138 -31.81 -75.75 -22.27
C ALA A 138 -30.54 -74.89 -22.45
N LYS A 139 -29.94 -74.90 -23.66
CA LYS A 139 -28.75 -74.10 -23.95
C LYS A 139 -29.01 -72.58 -23.92
N SER A 140 -30.19 -72.14 -24.37
CA SER A 140 -30.61 -70.74 -24.30
C SER A 140 -30.82 -70.27 -22.86
N LEU A 141 -31.47 -71.10 -22.03
CA LEU A 141 -31.64 -70.81 -20.60
C LEU A 141 -30.30 -70.77 -19.86
N ALA A 142 -29.41 -71.73 -20.10
CA ALA A 142 -28.07 -71.72 -19.50
C ALA A 142 -27.27 -70.45 -19.84
N ARG A 143 -27.35 -69.95 -21.09
CA ARG A 143 -26.72 -68.68 -21.48
C ARG A 143 -27.37 -67.47 -20.80
N ARG A 144 -28.68 -67.48 -20.61
CA ARG A 144 -29.41 -66.42 -19.89
C ARG A 144 -29.04 -66.42 -18.40
N ASP A 145 -28.95 -67.59 -17.80
CA ASP A 145 -28.57 -67.76 -16.39
C ASP A 145 -27.11 -67.36 -16.17
N GLN A 146 -26.20 -67.70 -17.09
CA GLN A 146 -24.81 -67.20 -17.07
C GLN A 146 -24.73 -65.67 -17.10
N ARG A 147 -25.52 -65.01 -17.96
CA ARG A 147 -25.59 -63.53 -18.01
C ARG A 147 -26.14 -62.95 -16.72
N ARG A 148 -27.21 -63.54 -16.17
CA ARG A 148 -27.78 -63.12 -14.89
C ARG A 148 -26.75 -63.26 -13.76
N ALA A 149 -26.11 -64.42 -13.65
CA ALA A 149 -25.07 -64.69 -12.65
C ALA A 149 -23.88 -63.72 -12.79
N TYR A 150 -23.47 -63.39 -14.01
CA TYR A 150 -22.41 -62.41 -14.24
C TYR A 150 -22.79 -61.01 -13.77
N HIS A 151 -24.00 -60.54 -14.08
CA HIS A 151 -24.47 -59.23 -13.62
C HIS A 151 -24.72 -59.17 -12.11
N GLU A 152 -25.20 -60.27 -11.52
CA GLU A 152 -25.33 -60.40 -10.06
C GLU A 152 -23.96 -60.39 -9.38
N PHE A 153 -22.99 -61.09 -9.95
CA PHE A 153 -21.60 -61.04 -9.47
C PHE A 153 -21.01 -59.64 -9.55
N GLN A 154 -21.23 -58.91 -10.67
CA GLN A 154 -20.78 -57.52 -10.80
C GLN A 154 -21.43 -56.59 -9.77
N ARG A 155 -22.74 -56.74 -9.51
CA ARG A 155 -23.42 -55.99 -8.44
C ARG A 155 -22.86 -56.34 -7.08
N ALA A 156 -22.71 -57.63 -6.77
CA ALA A 156 -22.16 -58.10 -5.51
C ALA A 156 -20.73 -57.60 -5.28
N GLN A 157 -19.89 -57.53 -6.32
CA GLN A 157 -18.56 -56.92 -6.23
C GLN A 157 -18.63 -55.42 -5.93
N GLY A 158 -19.51 -54.68 -6.62
CA GLY A 158 -19.71 -53.25 -6.35
C GLY A 158 -20.29 -52.96 -4.96
N ASP A 159 -21.22 -53.78 -4.49
CA ASP A 159 -21.81 -53.70 -3.15
C ASP A 159 -20.78 -54.04 -2.07
N ALA A 160 -19.97 -55.07 -2.27
CA ALA A 160 -18.87 -55.42 -1.37
C ALA A 160 -17.81 -54.31 -1.32
N GLN A 161 -17.54 -53.63 -2.45
CA GLN A 161 -16.62 -52.49 -2.47
C GLN A 161 -17.20 -51.27 -1.73
N ARG A 162 -18.47 -50.92 -1.98
CA ARG A 162 -19.16 -49.82 -1.27
C ARG A 162 -19.25 -50.08 0.23
N ALA A 163 -19.51 -51.32 0.65
CA ALA A 163 -19.55 -51.68 2.07
C ALA A 163 -18.18 -51.46 2.74
N ARG A 164 -17.08 -51.89 2.11
CA ARG A 164 -15.71 -51.66 2.62
C ARG A 164 -15.34 -50.17 2.66
N GLU A 165 -15.79 -49.40 1.68
CA GLU A 165 -15.56 -47.96 1.64
C GLU A 165 -16.37 -47.23 2.72
N ALA A 166 -17.61 -47.65 2.96
CA ALA A 166 -18.48 -47.10 4.01
C ALA A 166 -17.96 -47.39 5.42
N GLU A 167 -17.52 -48.62 5.69
CA GLU A 167 -16.94 -49.03 6.99
C GLU A 167 -15.69 -48.18 7.35
N GLY A 168 -14.93 -47.74 6.36
CA GLY A 168 -13.75 -46.88 6.55
C GLY A 168 -14.00 -45.38 6.32
N ALA A 169 -15.19 -44.98 5.86
CA ALA A 169 -15.49 -43.59 5.52
C ALA A 169 -15.52 -42.71 6.77
N GLU A 170 -16.29 -43.12 7.78
CA GLU A 170 -16.46 -42.36 9.02
C GLU A 170 -15.12 -42.14 9.75
N ALA A 171 -14.27 -43.17 9.81
CA ALA A 171 -12.94 -43.06 10.43
C ALA A 171 -12.00 -42.10 9.67
N ARG A 172 -12.05 -42.11 8.34
CA ARG A 172 -11.26 -41.18 7.50
C ARG A 172 -11.79 -39.75 7.60
N GLU A 173 -13.11 -39.59 7.62
CA GLU A 173 -13.76 -38.29 7.76
C GLU A 173 -13.51 -37.68 9.14
N ALA A 174 -13.62 -38.47 10.21
CA ALA A 174 -13.29 -38.04 11.56
C ALA A 174 -11.81 -37.63 11.69
N ALA A 175 -10.89 -38.40 11.10
CA ALA A 175 -9.46 -38.05 11.09
C ALA A 175 -9.17 -36.75 10.32
N GLN A 176 -9.78 -36.58 9.14
CA GLN A 176 -9.65 -35.36 8.35
C GLN A 176 -10.28 -34.14 9.06
N ASN A 177 -11.40 -34.33 9.74
CA ASN A 177 -12.06 -33.25 10.47
C ASN A 177 -11.25 -32.82 11.71
N ALA A 178 -10.70 -33.77 12.48
CA ALA A 178 -9.82 -33.46 13.59
C ALA A 178 -8.55 -32.71 13.14
N GLU A 179 -7.98 -33.05 11.98
CA GLU A 179 -6.86 -32.30 11.42
C GLU A 179 -7.27 -30.89 10.96
N LYS A 180 -8.41 -30.77 10.28
CA LYS A 180 -8.98 -29.47 9.87
C LYS A 180 -9.24 -28.57 11.07
N GLU A 181 -9.75 -29.10 12.18
CA GLU A 181 -9.99 -28.34 13.41
C GLU A 181 -8.68 -27.83 14.03
N ARG A 182 -7.63 -28.64 14.04
CA ARG A 182 -6.29 -28.20 14.51
C ARG A 182 -5.74 -27.08 13.64
N ARG A 183 -5.90 -27.17 12.31
CA ARG A 183 -5.47 -26.12 11.38
C ARG A 183 -6.29 -24.84 11.57
N LYS A 184 -7.61 -24.94 11.68
CA LYS A 184 -8.51 -23.80 11.95
C LYS A 184 -8.17 -23.11 13.27
N ALA A 185 -7.90 -23.87 14.33
CA ALA A 185 -7.52 -23.30 15.62
C ALA A 185 -6.16 -22.58 15.56
N ALA A 186 -5.21 -23.09 14.78
CA ALA A 186 -3.92 -22.42 14.56
C ALA A 186 -4.07 -21.16 13.70
N GLU A 187 -4.88 -21.21 12.64
CA GLU A 187 -5.17 -20.08 11.76
C GLU A 187 -5.92 -18.98 12.49
N ALA A 188 -6.93 -19.31 13.30
CA ALA A 188 -7.66 -18.35 14.12
C ALA A 188 -6.74 -17.62 15.12
N LYS A 189 -5.81 -18.34 15.77
CA LYS A 189 -4.81 -17.72 16.66
C LYS A 189 -3.85 -16.80 15.91
N LEU A 190 -3.48 -17.16 14.68
CA LEU A 190 -2.62 -16.33 13.85
C LEU A 190 -3.36 -15.09 13.34
N GLU A 191 -4.64 -15.24 12.97
CA GLU A 191 -5.50 -14.14 12.56
C GLU A 191 -5.76 -13.17 13.71
N GLU A 192 -6.04 -13.66 14.92
CA GLU A 192 -6.22 -12.83 16.11
C GLU A 192 -4.93 -12.03 16.42
N ARG A 193 -3.76 -12.67 16.33
CA ARG A 193 -2.47 -11.97 16.47
C ARG A 193 -2.26 -10.90 15.41
N ARG A 194 -2.52 -11.21 14.14
CA ARG A 194 -2.41 -10.24 13.04
C ARG A 194 -3.43 -9.11 13.16
N ALA A 195 -4.64 -9.38 13.64
CA ALA A 195 -5.66 -8.37 13.89
C ALA A 195 -5.21 -7.41 15.00
N LYS A 196 -4.72 -7.94 16.12
CA LYS A 196 -4.16 -7.14 17.22
C LYS A 196 -2.98 -6.28 16.77
N GLU A 197 -2.05 -6.82 16.00
CA GLU A 197 -0.91 -6.04 15.45
C GLU A 197 -1.38 -4.90 14.53
N ARG A 198 -2.38 -5.16 13.69
CA ARG A 198 -2.96 -4.11 12.82
C ARG A 198 -3.69 -3.04 13.64
N GLU A 199 -4.42 -3.43 14.67
CA GLU A 199 -5.10 -2.49 15.56
C GLU A 199 -4.11 -1.63 16.35
N GLU A 200 -3.07 -2.23 16.93
CA GLU A 200 -2.02 -1.49 17.61
C GLU A 200 -1.30 -0.53 16.68
N LYS A 201 -1.00 -0.94 15.44
CA LYS A 201 -0.39 -0.06 14.44
C LYS A 201 -1.29 1.14 14.12
N LYS A 202 -2.59 0.89 13.90
CA LYS A 202 -3.59 1.94 13.66
C LYS A 202 -3.72 2.88 14.85
N GLU A 203 -3.69 2.34 16.07
CA GLU A 203 -3.81 3.15 17.29
C GLU A 203 -2.56 4.02 17.52
N ARG A 204 -1.35 3.48 17.27
CA ARG A 204 -0.11 4.27 17.35
C ARG A 204 -0.08 5.39 16.32
N GLU A 205 -0.45 5.09 15.07
CA GLU A 205 -0.53 6.11 14.02
C GLU A 205 -1.58 7.18 14.36
N ARG A 206 -2.75 6.77 14.87
CA ARG A 206 -3.78 7.70 15.31
C ARG A 206 -3.30 8.57 16.48
N LYS A 207 -2.64 7.99 17.48
CA LYS A 207 -2.06 8.74 18.61
C LYS A 207 -1.05 9.79 18.14
N LEU A 208 -0.14 9.42 17.22
CA LEU A 208 0.83 10.36 16.66
C LEU A 208 0.15 11.49 15.88
N ARG A 209 -0.89 11.20 15.09
CA ARG A 209 -1.67 12.23 14.39
C ARG A 209 -2.43 13.14 15.35
N ASP A 210 -3.04 12.58 16.38
CA ASP A 210 -3.77 13.32 17.39
C ASP A 210 -2.82 14.21 18.22
N GLU A 211 -1.61 13.74 18.52
CA GLU A 211 -0.56 14.54 19.19
C GLU A 211 -0.06 15.69 18.30
N ASP A 212 0.19 15.43 17.02
CA ASP A 212 0.58 16.48 16.07
C ASP A 212 -0.54 17.52 15.89
N ALA A 213 -1.79 17.08 15.78
CA ALA A 213 -2.95 17.96 15.71
C ALA A 213 -3.09 18.84 16.97
N LYS A 214 -2.92 18.26 18.16
CA LYS A 214 -2.93 19.00 19.42
C LYS A 214 -1.79 20.02 19.50
N ARG A 215 -0.59 19.70 19.01
CA ARG A 215 0.52 20.65 18.97
C ARG A 215 0.22 21.83 18.04
N ARG A 216 -0.34 21.54 16.86
CA ARG A 216 -0.74 22.60 15.90
C ARG A 216 -1.82 23.50 16.50
N GLU A 217 -2.81 22.91 17.16
CA GLU A 217 -3.88 23.67 17.83
C GLU A 217 -3.32 24.54 18.95
N LEU A 218 -2.40 24.01 19.76
CA LEU A 218 -1.74 24.75 20.84
C LEU A 218 -0.91 25.94 20.33
N VAL A 219 -0.19 25.79 19.22
CA VAL A 219 0.50 26.91 18.56
C VAL A 219 -0.49 27.98 18.14
N VAL A 220 -1.56 27.59 17.44
CA VAL A 220 -2.58 28.52 16.95
C VAL A 220 -3.26 29.23 18.11
N SER A 221 -3.57 28.54 19.20
CA SER A 221 -4.20 29.15 20.38
C SER A 221 -3.28 30.16 21.05
N LEU A 222 -2.01 29.80 21.30
CA LEU A 222 -1.03 30.68 21.94
C LEU A 222 -0.77 31.93 21.10
N VAL A 223 -0.55 31.77 19.79
CA VAL A 223 -0.31 32.92 18.89
C VAL A 223 -1.56 33.78 18.80
N ARG A 224 -2.76 33.18 18.77
CA ARG A 224 -4.02 33.95 18.72
C ARG A 224 -4.22 34.77 19.98
N GLU A 225 -4.06 34.15 21.15
CA GLU A 225 -4.17 34.81 22.45
C GLU A 225 -3.18 35.98 22.57
N GLN A 226 -1.90 35.76 22.26
CA GLN A 226 -0.89 36.82 22.29
C GLN A 226 -1.16 37.94 21.27
N LEU A 227 -1.63 37.62 20.06
CA LEU A 227 -2.00 38.64 19.07
C LEU A 227 -3.28 39.41 19.43
N ASP A 228 -4.17 38.80 20.22
CA ASP A 228 -5.40 39.43 20.69
C ASP A 228 -5.10 40.39 21.86
N GLU A 229 -4.17 40.02 22.75
CA GLU A 229 -3.76 40.80 23.93
C GLU A 229 -2.70 41.87 23.62
N GLU A 230 -1.56 41.46 23.07
CA GLU A 230 -0.36 42.31 22.91
C GLU A 230 -0.20 42.86 21.49
N ARG A 231 -1.02 42.41 20.53
CA ARG A 231 -0.87 42.70 19.08
C ARG A 231 0.44 42.20 18.44
N MET A 232 1.36 41.66 19.22
CA MET A 232 2.62 41.08 18.79
C MET A 232 2.90 39.77 19.52
N CYS A 233 3.54 38.84 18.84
CA CYS A 233 3.83 37.51 19.34
C CYS A 233 5.22 37.07 18.86
N ASP A 234 6.07 36.71 19.81
CA ASP A 234 7.43 36.20 19.55
C ASP A 234 7.36 34.70 19.24
N LEU A 235 7.60 34.33 17.98
CA LEU A 235 7.49 32.94 17.52
C LEU A 235 8.57 32.04 18.14
N PHE A 236 9.73 32.59 18.51
CA PHE A 236 10.77 31.82 19.22
C PHE A 236 10.33 31.43 20.62
N LYS A 237 9.64 32.34 21.33
CA LYS A 237 9.06 32.00 22.64
C LYS A 237 7.98 30.94 22.51
N VAL A 238 7.11 31.03 21.49
CA VAL A 238 6.08 30.03 21.23
C VAL A 238 6.70 28.66 20.91
N ALA A 239 7.72 28.61 20.04
CA ALA A 239 8.46 27.38 19.75
C ALA A 239 9.04 26.74 21.02
N LYS A 240 9.64 27.56 21.89
CA LYS A 240 10.21 27.11 23.16
C LYS A 240 9.14 26.60 24.14
N MET A 241 7.96 27.20 24.17
CA MET A 241 6.84 26.78 25.03
C MET A 241 6.21 25.46 24.56
N VAL A 242 6.07 25.28 23.26
CA VAL A 242 5.55 24.04 22.67
C VAL A 242 6.56 22.90 22.83
N GLY A 243 7.85 23.22 22.69
CA GLY A 243 8.95 22.28 22.82
C GLY A 243 9.06 21.28 21.66
N GLY A 244 10.07 20.42 21.74
CA GLY A 244 10.40 19.45 20.69
C GLY A 244 11.16 20.07 19.52
N ASP A 245 11.10 19.42 18.35
CA ASP A 245 11.75 19.87 17.11
C ASP A 245 10.90 20.92 16.36
N VAL A 246 10.31 21.86 17.11
CA VAL A 246 9.48 22.94 16.56
C VAL A 246 10.36 24.17 16.32
N ASP A 247 10.38 24.66 15.09
CA ASP A 247 11.07 25.88 14.67
C ASP A 247 10.10 26.96 14.17
N GLU A 248 10.62 28.16 13.91
CA GLU A 248 9.86 29.30 13.39
C GLU A 248 9.20 28.99 12.04
N GLU A 249 9.91 28.29 11.15
CA GLU A 249 9.43 27.92 9.82
C GLU A 249 8.20 26.99 9.92
N TRP A 250 8.23 26.01 10.83
CA TRP A 250 7.11 25.12 11.08
C TRP A 250 5.90 25.86 11.64
N ILE A 251 6.11 26.81 12.56
CA ILE A 251 5.04 27.66 13.09
C ILE A 251 4.46 28.54 11.97
N GLU A 252 5.29 29.13 11.13
CA GLU A 252 4.84 29.92 9.98
C GLU A 252 3.94 29.09 9.04
N VAL A 253 4.29 27.84 8.74
CA VAL A 253 3.45 26.95 7.93
C VAL A 253 2.08 26.72 8.58
N ILE A 254 2.03 26.53 9.90
CA ILE A 254 0.77 26.36 10.64
C ILE A 254 -0.06 27.65 10.62
N LEU A 255 0.57 28.81 10.81
CA LEU A 255 -0.11 30.10 10.79
C LEU A 255 -0.67 30.43 9.39
N LYS A 256 0.06 30.05 8.34
CA LYS A 256 -0.43 30.11 6.95
C LYS A 256 -1.63 29.18 6.75
N ALA A 257 -1.50 27.91 7.14
CA ALA A 257 -2.55 26.90 6.97
C ALA A 257 -3.83 27.21 7.78
N SER A 258 -3.69 27.84 8.95
CA SER A 258 -4.81 28.29 9.78
C SER A 258 -5.47 29.59 9.31
N GLY A 259 -4.91 30.25 8.29
CA GLY A 259 -5.43 31.51 7.76
C GLY A 259 -5.29 32.69 8.71
N MET A 260 -4.33 32.64 9.64
CA MET A 260 -4.07 33.74 10.58
C MET A 260 -3.29 34.89 9.93
N LEU A 261 -2.52 34.60 8.89
CA LEU A 261 -1.72 35.59 8.17
C LEU A 261 -2.53 36.27 7.06
N GLY A 262 -2.15 37.50 6.75
CA GLY A 262 -2.76 38.31 5.71
C GLY A 262 -3.76 39.33 6.25
N ARG A 263 -4.52 39.92 5.33
CA ARG A 263 -5.48 40.98 5.63
C ARG A 263 -6.86 40.37 5.92
N LYS A 264 -7.41 40.67 7.09
CA LYS A 264 -8.77 40.31 7.49
C LYS A 264 -9.51 41.58 7.92
N GLY A 265 -10.40 42.07 7.05
CA GLY A 265 -11.13 43.32 7.28
C GLY A 265 -10.17 44.52 7.41
N ASN A 266 -10.18 45.16 8.58
CA ASN A 266 -9.37 46.34 8.91
C ASN A 266 -8.04 45.99 9.61
N THR A 267 -7.69 44.72 9.63
CA THR A 267 -6.51 44.21 10.35
C THR A 267 -5.60 43.46 9.39
N MET A 268 -4.30 43.69 9.50
CA MET A 268 -3.25 43.00 8.76
C MET A 268 -2.39 42.22 9.75
N THR A 269 -2.33 40.90 9.60
CA THR A 269 -1.40 40.06 10.36
C THR A 269 -0.25 39.65 9.46
N MET A 270 0.99 39.88 9.88
CA MET A 270 2.19 39.51 9.12
C MET A 270 3.26 38.92 10.05
N ILE A 271 4.19 38.17 9.47
CA ILE A 271 5.39 37.70 10.16
C ILE A 271 6.56 38.56 9.71
N THR A 272 7.33 39.09 10.66
CA THR A 272 8.55 39.85 10.39
C THR A 272 9.71 38.90 10.14
N GLY A 273 10.77 39.36 9.45
CA GLY A 273 11.97 38.55 9.24
C GLY A 273 12.78 38.25 10.52
N MET A 274 12.32 38.73 11.68
CA MET A 274 12.93 38.46 12.99
C MET A 274 12.10 37.47 13.82
N GLY A 275 11.13 36.77 13.22
CA GLY A 275 10.30 35.78 13.89
C GLY A 275 9.25 36.35 14.83
N TRP A 276 8.66 37.50 14.48
CA TRP A 276 7.52 38.05 15.19
C TRP A 276 6.26 37.99 14.33
N ALA A 277 5.17 37.45 14.87
CA ALA A 277 3.85 37.68 14.30
C ALA A 277 3.30 39.00 14.85
N VAL A 278 2.88 39.89 13.96
CA VAL A 278 2.38 41.22 14.32
C VAL A 278 1.03 41.45 13.67
N ARG A 279 0.09 41.96 14.45
CA ARG A 279 -1.25 42.32 14.03
C ARG A 279 -1.42 43.83 14.10
N VAL A 280 -1.57 44.44 12.93
CA VAL A 280 -1.68 45.90 12.78
C VAL A 280 -3.10 46.26 12.33
N THR A 281 -3.75 47.14 13.08
CA THR A 281 -5.04 47.74 12.72
C THR A 281 -4.84 49.08 12.01
N ARG A 282 -5.90 49.63 11.41
CA ARG A 282 -5.85 50.97 10.82
C ARG A 282 -5.58 52.02 11.89
N GLU A 283 -6.17 51.85 13.06
CA GLU A 283 -6.02 52.76 14.19
C GLU A 283 -4.56 52.81 14.66
N ASP A 284 -3.86 51.67 14.68
CA ASP A 284 -2.44 51.61 15.02
C ASP A 284 -1.60 52.41 14.02
N MET A 285 -1.84 52.23 12.72
CA MET A 285 -1.15 52.98 11.67
C MET A 285 -1.46 54.48 11.72
N ASP A 286 -2.71 54.87 11.98
CA ASP A 286 -3.09 56.26 12.10
C ASP A 286 -2.34 56.93 13.27
N ARG A 287 -2.20 56.25 14.42
CA ARG A 287 -1.36 56.71 15.54
C ARG A 287 0.10 56.80 15.17
N THR A 288 0.64 55.81 14.45
CA THR A 288 2.02 55.85 13.95
C THR A 288 2.26 57.06 13.05
N TYR A 289 1.33 57.39 12.14
CA TYR A 289 1.45 58.56 11.29
C TYR A 289 1.35 59.88 12.06
N HIS A 290 0.50 59.96 13.08
CA HIS A 290 0.44 61.12 13.97
C HIS A 290 1.75 61.30 14.74
N ALA A 291 2.27 60.24 15.35
CA ALA A 291 3.56 60.27 16.04
C ALA A 291 4.71 60.69 15.12
N ALA A 292 4.70 60.24 13.86
CA ALA A 292 5.71 60.62 12.86
C ALA A 292 5.68 62.11 12.50
N ILE A 293 4.49 62.74 12.52
CA ILE A 293 4.35 64.18 12.30
C ILE A 293 4.85 64.97 13.51
N GLU A 294 4.50 64.54 14.72
CA GLU A 294 4.87 65.21 15.96
C GLU A 294 6.37 65.17 16.24
N GLN A 295 7.04 64.06 15.90
CA GLN A 295 8.47 63.87 16.13
C GLN A 295 9.34 64.46 15.01
N GLU A 296 8.75 65.15 14.03
CA GLU A 296 9.45 65.68 12.85
C GLU A 296 10.37 64.65 12.18
N ALA A 297 9.97 63.37 12.15
CA ALA A 297 10.81 62.27 11.64
C ALA A 297 10.97 62.26 10.12
N ARG A 298 10.69 63.40 9.49
CA ARG A 298 10.87 63.63 8.07
C ARG A 298 12.32 64.02 7.82
N ASP A 299 12.91 63.43 6.80
CA ASP A 299 14.19 63.88 6.26
C ASP A 299 14.04 65.27 5.58
N SER A 300 15.15 65.80 5.08
CA SER A 300 15.18 67.07 4.35
C SER A 300 14.28 67.09 3.10
N GLU A 301 13.82 65.94 2.63
CA GLU A 301 12.89 65.79 1.50
C GLU A 301 11.43 65.54 1.92
N GLY A 302 11.14 65.53 3.23
CA GLY A 302 9.80 65.28 3.74
C GLY A 302 9.41 63.80 3.84
N ARG A 303 10.34 62.86 3.62
CA ARG A 303 10.10 61.41 3.65
C ARG A 303 10.48 60.82 5.00
N ILE A 304 9.84 59.72 5.37
CA ILE A 304 10.12 58.96 6.59
C ILE A 304 10.77 57.65 6.16
N SER A 305 11.89 57.28 6.79
CA SER A 305 12.53 56.00 6.53
C SER A 305 11.69 54.84 7.08
N TYR A 306 11.76 53.67 6.44
CA TYR A 306 11.05 52.48 6.92
C TYR A 306 11.50 52.06 8.32
N GLU A 307 12.76 52.29 8.67
CA GLU A 307 13.31 52.00 10.00
C GLU A 307 12.71 52.92 11.07
N ALA A 308 12.60 54.23 10.78
CA ALA A 308 11.97 55.19 11.69
C ALA A 308 10.47 54.87 11.85
N LEU A 309 9.76 54.60 10.74
CA LEU A 309 8.35 54.22 10.78
C LEU A 309 8.13 52.90 11.54
N GLY A 310 9.01 51.91 11.34
CA GLY A 310 8.98 50.63 12.05
C GLY A 310 9.18 50.80 13.55
N SER A 311 10.15 51.63 13.95
CA SER A 311 10.41 51.95 15.37
C SER A 311 9.22 52.65 16.03
N MET A 312 8.56 53.56 15.31
CA MET A 312 7.35 54.22 15.80
C MET A 312 6.18 53.26 15.92
N LEU A 313 5.98 52.39 14.92
CA LEU A 313 4.94 51.36 14.97
C LEU A 313 5.17 50.41 16.15
N GLU A 314 6.42 49.99 16.38
CA GLU A 314 6.78 49.15 17.53
C GLU A 314 6.40 49.82 18.86
N ASN A 315 6.67 51.12 19.02
CA ASN A 315 6.29 51.86 20.22
C ASN A 315 4.76 51.92 20.39
N VAL A 316 4.01 52.22 19.33
CA VAL A 316 2.54 52.27 19.35
C VAL A 316 1.95 50.92 19.76
N LEU A 317 2.49 49.82 19.22
CA LEU A 317 2.03 48.48 19.56
C LEU A 317 2.37 48.11 21.02
N LYS A 318 3.55 48.49 21.51
CA LYS A 318 3.94 48.28 22.93
C LYS A 318 3.09 49.09 23.91
N GLU A 319 2.71 50.32 23.56
CA GLU A 319 1.82 51.14 24.39
C GLU A 319 0.43 50.51 24.52
N HIS A 320 -0.06 49.84 23.47
CA HIS A 320 -1.32 49.09 23.54
C HIS A 320 -1.23 47.97 24.58
N THR A 321 -0.13 47.24 24.63
CA THR A 321 0.10 46.19 25.65
C THR A 321 0.02 46.74 27.07
N THR A 322 0.60 47.92 27.32
CA THR A 322 0.57 48.54 28.66
C THR A 322 -0.82 49.01 29.10
N ASN A 323 -1.68 49.40 28.16
CA ASN A 323 -3.03 49.88 28.47
C ASN A 323 -4.04 48.74 28.69
N VAL A 324 -3.75 47.53 28.21
CA VAL A 324 -4.61 46.35 28.41
C VAL A 324 -4.33 45.64 29.75
N THR A 325 -3.11 45.79 30.29
CA THR A 325 -2.67 45.14 31.54
C THR A 325 -2.75 46.01 32.80
N GLY A 326 -3.10 47.30 32.68
CA GLY A 326 -3.32 48.23 33.80
C GLY A 326 -4.80 48.45 34.08
#